data_AF-A0A4Y2DTV9-F1
#
_entry.id   AF-A0A4Y2DTV9-F1
#
_cell.length_a   1.000
_cell.length_b   1.000
_cell.length_c   1.000
_cell.angle_alpha   90.00
_cell.angle_beta   90.00
_cell.angle_gamma   90.00
#
_symmetry.space_group_name_H-M   'P 1'
#
loop_
_entity.id
_entity.type
_entity.pdbx_description
1 polymer ?
#
loop_
_entity_poly.entity_id
_entity_poly.type
_entity_poly.pdbx_seq_one_letter_code
_entity_poly.pdbx_strand_id
1 'polypeptide(L)'
;MTGGFKLLASGPAAIETKLGWTFFGKNGMREISDNSTLLVTSMLNKEALISDLWSLDALGILDPSEKKNKLELQEEARDHFLSTVKINEEGRFQVSLPWLDNHLPLKDNHDLTVKRLDSTVKRLKAEKLYVAYGEVYNEWKREGIIEVIPKSEIDLPCHYLPHRHAVKENSTITN
;
A
#
# COMPACT_ATOMS: atom_id res chain seq x y z
N MET A 1 -10.25 -31.86 -16.60
CA MET A 1 -9.47 -32.26 -15.39
C MET A 1 -8.94 -33.68 -15.53
N THR A 2 -8.06 -34.18 -14.65
CA THR A 2 -7.67 -35.62 -14.62
C THR A 2 -8.64 -36.47 -13.79
N GLY A 3 -9.52 -35.84 -12.99
CA GLY A 3 -10.72 -36.46 -12.44
C GLY A 3 -10.59 -37.01 -11.01
N GLY A 4 -9.41 -36.97 -10.39
CA GLY A 4 -9.23 -37.36 -9.00
C GLY A 4 -9.91 -36.37 -8.04
N PHE A 5 -10.76 -36.87 -7.13
CA PHE A 5 -11.40 -36.08 -6.07
C PHE A 5 -11.25 -36.80 -4.73
N LYS A 6 -10.83 -36.09 -3.68
CA LYS A 6 -10.69 -36.64 -2.33
C LYS A 6 -11.16 -35.63 -1.28
N LEU A 7 -12.18 -35.98 -0.51
CA LEU A 7 -12.57 -35.23 0.67
C LEU A 7 -11.76 -35.73 1.88
N LEU A 8 -11.10 -34.82 2.59
CA LEU A 8 -10.39 -35.13 3.82
C LEU A 8 -11.34 -35.08 5.01
N ALA A 9 -11.11 -35.96 6.00
CA ALA A 9 -11.91 -36.01 7.22
C ALA A 9 -11.90 -34.70 8.02
N SER A 10 -10.87 -33.86 7.84
CA SER A 10 -10.76 -32.52 8.45
C SER A 10 -11.65 -31.46 7.79
N GLY A 11 -12.32 -31.76 6.67
CA GLY A 11 -13.20 -30.84 5.94
C GLY A 11 -12.70 -30.36 4.57
N PRO A 12 -11.38 -30.14 4.34
CA PRO A 12 -10.87 -29.76 3.03
C PRO A 12 -11.07 -30.84 1.96
N ALA A 13 -11.31 -30.44 0.71
CA ALA A 13 -11.32 -31.34 -0.45
C ALA A 13 -10.03 -31.19 -1.26
N ALA A 14 -9.65 -32.18 -2.05
CA ALA A 14 -8.52 -32.14 -2.96
C ALA A 14 -8.94 -32.64 -4.34
N ILE A 15 -8.47 -31.97 -5.39
CA ILE A 15 -8.74 -32.33 -6.79
C ILE A 15 -7.44 -32.46 -7.55
N GLU A 16 -7.36 -33.50 -8.38
CA GLU A 16 -6.26 -33.74 -9.28
C GLU A 16 -6.46 -32.94 -10.58
N THR A 17 -5.54 -32.03 -10.82
CA THR A 17 -5.44 -31.25 -12.05
C THR A 17 -4.27 -31.76 -12.89
N LYS A 18 -4.14 -31.29 -14.14
CA LYS A 18 -2.95 -31.57 -14.97
C LYS A 18 -1.64 -31.04 -14.36
N LEU A 19 -1.72 -30.18 -13.34
CA LEU A 19 -0.58 -29.61 -12.62
C LEU A 19 -0.35 -30.26 -11.24
N GLY A 20 -1.12 -31.30 -10.89
CA GLY A 20 -1.06 -31.98 -9.59
C GLY A 20 -2.26 -31.69 -8.66
N TRP A 21 -2.12 -32.10 -7.40
CA TRP A 21 -3.16 -32.00 -6.38
C TRP A 21 -3.34 -30.56 -5.87
N THR A 22 -4.56 -30.05 -5.96
CA THR A 22 -4.95 -28.75 -5.41
C THR A 22 -5.94 -28.95 -4.27
N PHE A 23 -5.77 -28.24 -3.15
CA PHE A 23 -6.62 -28.35 -1.95
C PHE A 23 -7.65 -27.21 -1.87
N PHE A 24 -8.83 -27.50 -1.34
CA PHE A 24 -10.01 -26.64 -1.24
C PHE A 24 -10.51 -26.61 0.20
N GLY A 25 -11.01 -25.46 0.65
CA GLY A 25 -11.59 -25.30 1.99
C GLY A 25 -12.92 -26.06 2.19
N LYS A 26 -13.40 -26.08 3.45
CA LYS A 26 -14.51 -26.91 3.96
C LYS A 26 -15.89 -26.72 3.28
N ASN A 27 -16.06 -25.73 2.40
CA ASN A 27 -17.35 -25.41 1.79
C ASN A 27 -17.25 -25.20 0.27
N GLY A 28 -17.84 -26.14 -0.47
CA GLY A 28 -18.57 -25.85 -1.70
C GLY A 28 -17.86 -26.19 -3.00
N MET A 29 -18.07 -27.41 -3.51
CA MET A 29 -18.13 -27.63 -4.95
C MET A 29 -19.33 -28.54 -5.24
N ARG A 30 -20.47 -27.92 -5.56
CA ARG A 30 -21.58 -28.61 -6.23
C ARG A 30 -21.35 -28.38 -7.72
N GLU A 31 -20.94 -29.45 -8.39
CA GLU A 31 -20.68 -29.57 -9.83
C GLU A 31 -19.50 -28.77 -10.39
N ILE A 32 -18.55 -29.52 -10.96
CA ILE A 32 -17.33 -28.99 -11.54
C ILE A 32 -17.39 -29.27 -13.03
N SER A 33 -17.63 -28.22 -13.82
CA SER A 33 -17.43 -28.28 -15.27
C SER A 33 -15.94 -28.33 -15.59
N ASP A 34 -15.57 -28.98 -16.70
CA ASP A 34 -14.18 -29.31 -17.07
C ASP A 34 -13.23 -28.12 -17.32
N ASN A 35 -13.72 -26.89 -17.27
CA ASN A 35 -12.93 -25.68 -17.48
C ASN A 35 -12.27 -25.19 -16.19
N SER A 36 -10.92 -25.22 -16.17
CA SER A 36 -10.08 -24.71 -15.08
C SER A 36 -10.32 -23.24 -14.74
N THR A 37 -10.76 -22.43 -15.71
CA THR A 37 -11.11 -21.01 -15.52
C THR A 37 -12.39 -20.81 -14.70
N LEU A 38 -13.31 -21.77 -14.69
CA LEU A 38 -14.57 -21.69 -13.93
C LEU A 38 -14.38 -21.98 -12.43
N LEU A 39 -13.36 -22.76 -12.06
CA LEU A 39 -13.07 -23.12 -10.67
C LEU A 39 -12.59 -21.92 -9.85
N VAL A 40 -11.72 -21.09 -10.43
CA VAL A 40 -11.21 -19.87 -9.78
C VAL A 40 -12.33 -18.85 -9.60
N THR A 41 -13.21 -18.70 -10.59
CA THR A 41 -14.34 -17.76 -10.53
C THR A 41 -15.43 -18.22 -9.55
N SER A 42 -15.65 -19.54 -9.43
CA SER A 42 -16.57 -20.11 -8.43
C SER A 42 -16.10 -19.89 -6.99
N MET A 43 -14.78 -19.92 -6.74
CA MET A 43 -14.20 -19.62 -5.41
C MET A 43 -14.50 -18.20 -4.92
N LEU A 44 -14.68 -17.25 -5.84
CA LEU A 44 -14.98 -15.85 -5.52
C LEU A 44 -16.47 -15.59 -5.25
N ASN A 45 -17.37 -16.45 -5.75
CA ASN A 45 -18.82 -16.24 -5.71
C ASN A 45 -19.47 -16.83 -4.45
N LYS A 46 -18.93 -16.49 -3.28
CA LYS A 46 -19.74 -16.53 -2.05
C LYS A 46 -20.37 -15.16 -1.88
N GLU A 47 -21.54 -14.95 -2.48
CA GLU A 47 -22.48 -13.84 -2.19
C GLU A 47 -21.85 -12.45 -2.00
N ALA A 48 -20.71 -12.17 -2.62
CA ALA A 48 -20.11 -10.85 -2.58
C ALA A 48 -20.86 -10.01 -3.60
N LEU A 49 -21.63 -9.03 -3.11
CA LEU A 49 -22.22 -8.03 -3.98
C LEU A 49 -21.07 -7.27 -4.66
N ILE A 50 -21.26 -6.78 -5.89
CA ILE A 50 -20.24 -5.94 -6.56
C ILE A 50 -19.86 -4.73 -5.69
N SER A 51 -20.79 -4.25 -4.86
CA SER A 51 -20.53 -3.22 -3.85
C SER A 51 -19.45 -3.62 -2.84
N ASP A 52 -19.33 -4.90 -2.51
CA ASP A 52 -18.34 -5.41 -1.56
C ASP A 52 -16.93 -5.37 -2.15
N LEU A 53 -16.79 -5.43 -3.48
CA LEU A 53 -15.50 -5.22 -4.13
C LEU A 53 -14.92 -3.82 -3.86
N TRP A 54 -15.80 -2.86 -3.56
CA TRP A 54 -15.47 -1.47 -3.29
C TRP A 54 -15.68 -1.09 -1.81
N SER A 55 -16.10 -2.03 -0.96
CA SER A 55 -16.23 -1.77 0.46
C SER A 55 -14.85 -1.88 1.12
N LEU A 56 -14.46 -0.83 1.84
CA LEU A 56 -13.19 -0.81 2.59
C LEU A 56 -13.15 -1.96 3.62
N ASP A 57 -14.31 -2.31 4.17
CA ASP A 57 -14.51 -3.44 5.08
C ASP A 57 -14.12 -4.79 4.45
N ALA A 58 -14.49 -5.05 3.19
CA ALA A 58 -14.12 -6.28 2.49
C ALA A 58 -12.63 -6.35 2.14
N LEU A 59 -11.97 -5.18 2.01
CA LEU A 59 -10.52 -5.08 1.84
C LEU A 59 -9.73 -5.27 3.15
N GLY A 60 -10.43 -5.54 4.26
CA GLY A 60 -9.81 -5.68 5.58
C GLY A 60 -9.31 -4.37 6.17
N ILE A 61 -9.71 -3.23 5.59
CA ILE A 61 -9.45 -1.89 6.11
C ILE A 61 -10.62 -1.55 7.02
N LEU A 62 -10.55 -2.05 8.25
CA LEU A 62 -11.49 -1.68 9.30
C LEU A 62 -11.01 -0.36 9.90
N ASP A 63 -11.83 0.69 9.85
CA ASP A 63 -11.51 1.96 10.51
C ASP A 63 -11.23 1.71 12.01
N PRO A 64 -10.04 2.04 12.55
CA PRO A 64 -9.63 1.53 13.86
C PRO A 64 -10.29 2.17 15.09
N SER A 65 -11.34 2.99 14.98
CA SER A 65 -11.78 3.78 16.13
C SER A 65 -13.27 4.04 16.16
N GLU A 66 -13.80 4.07 17.38
CA GLU A 66 -15.16 4.47 17.77
C GLU A 66 -15.75 5.47 16.77
N LYS A 67 -16.80 5.03 16.06
CA LYS A 67 -17.45 5.84 15.03
C LYS A 67 -18.08 7.06 15.70
N LYS A 68 -17.35 8.19 15.75
CA LYS A 68 -18.00 9.50 15.68
C LYS A 68 -18.95 9.45 14.48
N ASN A 69 -20.16 9.96 14.64
CA ASN A 69 -21.11 9.96 13.55
C ASN A 69 -20.49 10.74 12.37
N LYS A 70 -20.74 10.31 11.12
CA LYS A 70 -20.21 10.97 9.91
C LYS A 70 -20.45 12.49 9.94
N LEU A 71 -21.58 12.90 10.52
CA LEU A 71 -21.96 14.29 10.70
C LEU A 71 -21.03 15.04 11.67
N GLU A 72 -20.68 14.44 12.80
CA GLU A 72 -19.76 15.02 13.79
C GLU A 72 -18.35 15.20 13.20
N LEU A 73 -17.86 14.21 12.43
CA LEU A 73 -16.57 14.32 11.75
C LEU A 73 -16.55 15.45 10.71
N GLN A 74 -17.67 15.67 10.01
CA GLN A 74 -17.81 16.77 9.06
C GLN A 74 -17.86 18.14 9.77
N GLU A 75 -18.54 18.22 10.91
CA GLU A 75 -18.57 19.43 11.74
C GLU A 75 -17.18 19.77 12.28
N GLU A 76 -16.45 18.79 12.82
CA GLU A 76 -15.08 18.97 13.29
C GLU A 76 -14.14 19.43 12.17
N ALA A 77 -14.23 18.82 10.98
CA ALA A 77 -13.43 19.22 9.83
C ALA A 77 -13.74 20.66 9.37
N ARG A 78 -15.02 21.06 9.40
CA ARG A 78 -15.44 22.44 9.09
C ARG A 78 -14.88 23.43 10.12
N ASP A 79 -15.00 23.11 11.40
CA ASP A 79 -14.54 23.98 12.47
C ASP A 79 -13.01 24.12 12.47
N HIS A 80 -12.29 23.05 12.15
CA HIS A 80 -10.85 23.08 11.90
C HIS A 80 -10.49 23.98 10.71
N PHE A 81 -11.21 23.87 9.59
CA PHE A 81 -11.00 24.73 8.42
C PHE A 81 -11.19 26.22 8.78
N LEU A 82 -12.30 26.56 9.43
CA LEU A 82 -12.61 27.95 9.79
C LEU A 82 -11.65 28.54 10.82
N SER A 83 -11.13 27.72 11.74
CA SER A 83 -10.17 28.19 12.75
C SER A 83 -8.73 28.32 12.22
N THR A 84 -8.37 27.56 11.19
CA THR A 84 -7.00 27.51 10.66
C THR A 84 -6.79 28.31 9.39
N VAL A 85 -7.86 28.76 8.71
CA VAL A 85 -7.75 29.60 7.52
C VAL A 85 -7.14 30.96 7.86
N LYS A 86 -6.04 31.29 7.17
CA LYS A 86 -5.34 32.58 7.28
C LYS A 86 -4.94 33.04 5.88
N ILE A 87 -4.80 34.36 5.72
CA ILE A 87 -4.26 34.96 4.49
C ILE A 87 -2.81 35.30 4.78
N ASN A 88 -1.89 34.80 3.97
CA ASN A 88 -0.47 35.12 4.10
C ASN A 88 -0.16 36.53 3.57
N GLU A 89 1.08 36.99 3.74
CA GLU A 89 1.53 38.32 3.28
C GLU A 89 1.40 38.52 1.76
N GLU A 90 1.31 37.43 0.99
CA GLU A 90 1.12 37.42 -0.47
C GLU A 90 -0.36 37.36 -0.89
N GLY A 91 -1.31 37.41 0.05
CA GLY A 91 -2.74 37.35 -0.25
C GLY A 91 -3.28 35.94 -0.54
N ARG A 92 -2.51 34.87 -0.28
CA ARG A 92 -2.90 33.47 -0.49
C ARG A 92 -3.51 32.88 0.79
N PHE A 93 -4.53 32.05 0.61
CA PHE A 93 -5.10 31.27 1.70
C PHE A 93 -4.14 30.15 2.13
N GLN A 94 -3.80 30.14 3.41
CA GLN A 94 -3.19 29.01 4.11
C GLN A 94 -4.23 28.40 5.04
N VAL A 95 -4.31 27.08 5.03
CA VAL A 95 -5.19 26.29 5.88
C VAL A 95 -4.37 25.12 6.40
N SER A 96 -4.53 24.77 7.67
CA SER A 96 -3.88 23.57 8.22
C SER A 96 -4.56 22.31 7.70
N LEU A 97 -3.81 21.23 7.53
CA LEU A 97 -4.39 19.93 7.18
C LEU A 97 -5.20 19.38 8.36
N PRO A 98 -6.45 18.90 8.15
CA PRO A 98 -7.23 18.27 9.20
C PRO A 98 -6.68 16.87 9.46
N TRP A 99 -6.00 16.69 10.59
CA TRP A 99 -5.52 15.40 11.05
C TRP A 99 -6.60 14.68 11.85
N LEU A 100 -6.68 13.36 11.74
CA LEU A 100 -7.51 12.58 12.66
C LEU A 100 -6.82 12.49 14.03
N ASP A 101 -7.53 12.95 15.05
CA ASP A 101 -7.13 12.74 16.44
C ASP A 101 -7.25 11.26 16.82
N ASN A 102 -6.41 10.81 17.77
CA ASN A 102 -6.40 9.44 18.31
C ASN A 102 -6.02 8.32 17.34
N HIS A 103 -5.20 8.58 16.32
CA HIS A 103 -4.59 7.48 15.56
C HIS A 103 -3.58 6.71 16.44
N LEU A 104 -3.49 5.40 16.26
CA LEU A 104 -2.44 4.61 16.89
C LEU A 104 -1.06 5.09 16.41
N PRO A 105 -0.03 5.08 17.28
CA PRO A 105 1.31 5.41 16.86
C PRO A 105 1.77 4.42 15.78
N LEU A 106 2.35 4.95 14.70
CA LEU A 106 2.95 4.12 13.66
C LEU A 106 4.10 3.32 14.25
N LYS A 107 4.21 2.05 13.87
CA LYS A 107 5.35 1.22 14.26
C LYS A 107 6.60 1.73 13.54
N ASP A 108 7.74 1.65 14.24
CA ASP A 108 9.03 1.92 13.63
C ASP A 108 9.29 0.98 12.44
N ASN A 109 9.81 1.54 11.36
CA ASN A 109 10.13 0.83 10.12
C ASN A 109 11.61 0.92 9.73
N HIS A 110 12.48 1.39 10.64
CA HIS A 110 13.91 1.56 10.40
C HIS A 110 14.56 0.29 9.81
N ASP A 111 14.49 -0.84 10.52
CA ASP A 111 15.14 -2.09 10.12
C ASP A 111 14.70 -2.60 8.74
N LEU A 112 13.41 -2.47 8.45
CA LEU A 112 12.86 -2.84 7.15
C LEU A 112 13.39 -1.92 6.05
N THR A 113 13.50 -0.63 6.35
CA THR A 113 13.99 0.36 5.39
C THR A 113 15.48 0.19 5.12
N VAL A 114 16.30 -0.08 6.13
CA VAL A 114 17.73 -0.37 5.95
C VAL A 114 17.92 -1.57 5.01
N LYS A 115 17.17 -2.66 5.21
CA LYS A 115 17.21 -3.83 4.31
C LYS A 115 16.80 -3.49 2.87
N ARG A 116 15.80 -2.62 2.70
CA ARG A 116 15.36 -2.15 1.37
C ARG A 116 16.40 -1.24 0.71
N LEU A 117 17.06 -0.39 1.50
CA LEU A 117 18.15 0.46 1.04
C LEU A 117 19.32 -0.39 0.56
N ASP A 118 19.75 -1.38 1.34
CA ASP A 118 20.83 -2.31 0.96
C ASP A 118 20.54 -3.02 -0.36
N SER A 119 19.32 -3.52 -0.54
CA SER A 119 18.88 -4.14 -1.79
C SER A 119 18.95 -3.17 -2.97
N THR A 120 18.51 -1.93 -2.76
CA THR A 120 18.53 -0.87 -3.78
C THR A 120 19.97 -0.50 -4.16
N VAL A 121 20.87 -0.36 -3.17
CA VAL A 121 22.29 -0.08 -3.39
C VAL A 121 22.96 -1.22 -4.16
N LYS A 122 22.69 -2.48 -3.81
CA LYS A 122 23.22 -3.64 -4.56
C LYS A 122 22.78 -3.60 -6.03
N ARG A 123 21.51 -3.33 -6.28
CA ARG A 123 20.96 -3.21 -7.64
C ARG A 123 21.59 -2.06 -8.42
N LEU A 124 21.65 -0.86 -7.83
CA LEU A 124 22.28 0.32 -8.45
C LEU A 124 23.75 0.10 -8.81
N LYS A 125 24.49 -0.63 -7.97
CA LYS A 125 25.88 -1.00 -8.27
C LYS A 125 25.97 -1.99 -9.41
N ALA A 126 25.10 -3.01 -9.46
CA ALA A 126 25.04 -3.96 -10.56
C ALA A 126 24.71 -3.29 -11.90
N GLU A 127 23.82 -2.29 -11.88
CA GLU A 127 23.43 -1.50 -13.06
C GLU A 127 24.41 -0.35 -13.38
N LYS A 128 25.47 -0.17 -12.58
CA LYS A 128 26.45 0.93 -12.70
C LYS A 128 25.86 2.35 -12.60
N LEU A 129 24.70 2.49 -11.97
CA LEU A 129 23.99 3.76 -11.79
C LEU A 129 24.23 4.42 -10.44
N TYR A 130 24.93 3.76 -9.51
CA TYR A 130 25.11 4.23 -8.13
C TYR A 130 25.63 5.67 -8.03
N VAL A 131 26.63 6.03 -8.83
CA VAL A 131 27.23 7.38 -8.82
C VAL A 131 26.24 8.43 -9.35
N ALA A 132 25.69 8.20 -10.55
CA ALA A 132 24.72 9.11 -11.16
C ALA A 132 23.48 9.33 -10.28
N TYR A 133 23.01 8.27 -9.63
CA TYR A 133 21.91 8.34 -8.69
C TYR A 133 22.26 9.16 -7.44
N GLY A 134 23.48 9.03 -6.90
CA GLY A 134 23.96 9.85 -5.78
C GLY A 134 24.06 11.34 -6.13
N GLU A 135 24.43 11.67 -7.37
CA GLU A 135 24.51 13.07 -7.82
C GLU A 135 23.14 13.78 -7.79
N VAL A 136 22.04 13.06 -8.05
CA VAL A 136 20.68 13.63 -7.93
C VAL A 136 20.40 14.09 -6.50
N TYR A 137 20.79 13.31 -5.49
CA TYR A 137 20.63 13.73 -4.08
C TYR A 137 21.53 14.92 -3.74
N ASN A 138 22.74 14.98 -4.29
CA ASN A 138 23.62 16.13 -4.11
C ASN A 138 23.02 17.39 -4.74
N GLU A 139 22.41 17.27 -5.92
CA GLU A 139 21.70 18.36 -6.59
C GLU A 139 20.50 18.84 -5.78
N TRP A 140 19.60 17.94 -5.37
CA TRP A 140 18.46 18.29 -4.51
C TRP A 140 18.90 18.94 -3.19
N LYS A 141 20.03 18.51 -2.63
CA LYS A 141 20.62 19.13 -1.45
C LYS A 141 21.13 20.55 -1.73
N ARG A 142 21.76 20.78 -2.89
CA ARG A 142 22.20 22.14 -3.30
C ARG A 142 21.03 23.06 -3.59
N GLU A 143 19.95 22.54 -4.17
CA GLU A 143 18.72 23.28 -4.44
C GLU A 143 17.85 23.52 -3.19
N GLY A 144 18.20 22.92 -2.05
CA GLY A 144 17.43 23.03 -0.82
C GLY A 144 16.11 22.25 -0.83
N ILE A 145 15.97 21.29 -1.75
CA ILE A 145 14.82 20.38 -1.82
C ILE A 145 14.88 19.35 -0.69
N ILE A 146 16.10 18.90 -0.34
CA ILE A 146 16.35 17.97 0.76
C ILE A 146 17.44 18.50 1.67
N GLU A 147 17.42 18.07 2.93
CA GLU A 147 18.42 18.42 3.93
C GLU A 147 18.92 17.19 4.70
N VAL A 148 20.05 17.36 5.39
CA VAL A 148 20.57 16.33 6.28
C VAL A 148 19.91 16.52 7.64
N ILE A 149 19.29 15.44 8.14
CA ILE A 149 18.61 15.46 9.43
C ILE A 149 19.64 15.78 10.55
N PRO A 150 19.36 16.77 11.41
CA PRO A 150 20.20 17.08 12.57
C PRO A 150 20.34 15.88 13.51
N LYS A 151 21.51 15.72 14.15
CA LYS A 151 21.74 14.60 15.08
C LYS A 151 20.76 14.55 16.25
N SER A 152 20.25 15.70 16.68
CA SER A 152 19.24 15.82 17.73
C SER A 152 17.88 15.25 17.36
N GLU A 153 17.61 15.10 16.06
CA GLU A 153 16.30 14.68 15.54
C GLU A 153 16.27 13.22 15.09
N ILE A 154 17.42 12.54 15.09
CA ILE A 154 17.53 11.14 14.64
C ILE A 154 16.68 10.20 15.49
N ASP A 155 16.60 10.47 16.80
CA ASP A 155 15.85 9.64 17.75
C ASP A 155 14.36 10.05 17.88
N LEU A 156 13.91 11.05 17.12
CA LEU A 156 12.51 11.44 17.11
C LEU A 156 11.68 10.38 16.38
N PRO A 157 10.41 10.18 16.78
CA PRO A 157 9.48 9.32 16.06
C PRO A 157 9.39 9.73 14.59
N CYS A 158 9.92 8.89 13.71
CA CYS A 158 9.90 9.11 12.27
C CYS A 158 9.59 7.82 11.53
N HIS A 159 9.30 7.95 10.24
CA HIS A 159 9.05 6.80 9.38
C HIS A 159 9.78 7.02 8.07
N TYR A 160 10.56 6.03 7.66
CA TYR A 160 11.41 6.17 6.49
C TYR A 160 10.65 5.77 5.22
N LEU A 161 10.75 6.58 4.18
CA LEU A 161 10.08 6.32 2.92
C LEU A 161 10.96 5.40 2.04
N PRO A 162 10.38 4.33 1.46
CA PRO A 162 11.11 3.53 0.50
C PRO A 162 11.32 4.35 -0.78
N HIS A 163 12.56 4.46 -1.22
CA HIS A 163 12.87 5.09 -2.50
C HIS A 163 13.30 4.05 -3.53
N ARG A 164 12.91 4.27 -4.80
CA ARG A 164 13.33 3.44 -5.93
C ARG A 164 13.86 4.34 -7.04
N HIS A 165 14.96 3.93 -7.66
CA HIS A 165 15.46 4.63 -8.83
C HIS A 165 14.55 4.36 -10.03
N ALA A 166 14.31 5.40 -10.83
CA ALA A 166 13.62 5.32 -12.10
C ALA A 166 14.59 5.78 -13.20
N VAL A 167 14.82 4.91 -14.19
CA VAL A 167 15.69 5.21 -15.34
C VAL A 167 14.77 5.51 -16.52
N LYS A 168 14.92 6.70 -17.11
CA LYS A 168 14.29 7.01 -18.40
C LYS A 168 15.33 6.78 -19.48
N GLU A 169 15.24 5.64 -20.17
CA GLU A 169 16.02 5.41 -21.39
C GLU A 169 15.35 6.14 -22.55
N ASN A 170 16.04 7.13 -23.12
CA ASN A 170 15.70 7.83 -24.36
C ASN A 170 14.34 8.55 -24.33
N SER A 171 14.32 9.73 -23.71
CA SER A 171 13.28 10.71 -24.04
C SER A 171 13.56 11.22 -25.45
N THR A 172 12.84 10.70 -26.45
CA THR A 172 12.79 11.30 -27.79
C THR A 172 12.10 12.65 -27.67
N ILE A 173 12.84 13.67 -27.27
CA ILE A 173 12.44 15.06 -27.44
C ILE A 173 12.80 15.40 -28.87
N THR A 174 11.90 15.08 -29.80
CA THR A 174 11.93 15.68 -31.13
C THR A 174 11.31 17.07 -30.98
N ASN A 175 12.16 18.10 -30.99
CA ASN A 175 11.73 19.48 -31.27
C ASN A 175 11.20 19.61 -32.69
#